data_AF-M5U876-F1
#
_entry.id   AF-M5U876-F1
#
_cell.length_a   1.000
_cell.length_b   1.000
_cell.length_c   1.000
_cell.angle_alpha   90.00
_cell.angle_beta   90.00
_cell.angle_gamma   90.00
#
_symmetry.space_group_name_H-M   'P 1'
#
loop_
_entity.id
_entity.type
_entity.pdbx_description
1 polymer ?
#
loop_
_entity_poly.entity_id
_entity_poly.type
_entity_poly.pdbx_seq_one_letter_code
_entity_poly.pdbx_strand_id
1 'polypeptide(L)'
;MKSRSASTILNESYLETRAKLLEVAAIFDRIDRAGVEPSRRGCEELTGEDAMRREQLSQAVRILLDDSANRAEQIQQLFSREYNPDWRAAFGLMPEHASTAQSRSQES
;
A
#
# COMPACT_ATOMS: atom_id res chain seq x y z
N MET A 1 5.60 28.18 -16.19
CA MET A 1 4.94 26.99 -16.78
C MET A 1 3.49 27.34 -17.09
N LYS A 2 2.98 27.06 -18.29
CA LYS A 2 1.54 27.13 -18.54
C LYS A 2 0.87 26.02 -17.74
N SER A 3 -0.05 26.35 -16.82
CA SER A 3 -0.87 25.33 -16.18
C SER A 3 -1.82 24.73 -17.21
N ARG A 4 -1.99 23.41 -17.19
CA ARG A 4 -2.99 22.74 -18.02
C ARG A 4 -4.36 22.96 -17.38
N SER A 5 -5.40 23.07 -18.21
CA SER A 5 -6.77 23.16 -17.70
C SER A 5 -7.20 21.81 -17.12
N ALA A 6 -8.15 21.82 -16.18
CA ALA A 6 -8.72 20.59 -15.63
C ALA A 6 -9.33 19.68 -16.72
N SER A 7 -10.01 20.28 -17.71
CA SER A 7 -10.59 19.54 -18.84
C SER A 7 -9.53 18.89 -19.72
N THR A 8 -8.39 19.56 -19.94
CA THR A 8 -7.26 19.00 -20.69
C THR A 8 -6.71 17.76 -19.97
N ILE A 9 -6.45 17.87 -18.67
CA ILE A 9 -5.91 16.75 -17.87
C ILE A 9 -6.90 15.58 -17.90
N LEU A 10 -8.19 15.85 -17.65
CA LEU A 10 -9.22 14.81 -17.67
C LEU A 10 -9.26 14.08 -19.02
N ASN A 11 -9.31 14.81 -20.13
CA ASN A 11 -9.38 14.20 -21.46
C ASN A 11 -8.14 13.36 -21.79
N GLU A 12 -6.95 13.82 -21.38
CA GLU A 12 -5.69 13.09 -21.57
C GLU A 12 -5.64 11.79 -20.75
N SER A 13 -6.15 11.79 -19.52
CA SER A 13 -6.03 10.64 -18.60
C SER A 13 -7.28 9.76 -18.47
N TYR A 14 -8.43 10.16 -19.01
CA TYR A 14 -9.72 9.53 -18.72
C TYR A 14 -9.73 8.03 -18.98
N LEU A 15 -9.27 7.60 -20.17
CA LEU A 15 -9.29 6.19 -20.55
C LEU A 15 -8.30 5.35 -19.72
N GLU A 16 -7.13 5.89 -19.41
CA GLU A 16 -6.13 5.22 -18.58
C GLU A 16 -6.64 5.06 -17.14
N THR A 17 -7.17 6.14 -16.54
CA THR A 17 -7.75 6.09 -15.19
C THR A 17 -8.92 5.12 -15.14
N ARG A 18 -9.80 5.11 -16.15
CA ARG A 18 -10.91 4.15 -16.23
C ARG A 18 -10.42 2.71 -16.30
N ALA A 19 -9.38 2.42 -17.08
CA ALA A 19 -8.80 1.09 -17.15
C ALA A 19 -8.28 0.62 -15.78
N LYS A 20 -7.52 1.48 -15.09
CA LYS A 20 -7.02 1.19 -13.73
C LYS A 20 -8.14 0.93 -12.72
N LEU A 21 -9.23 1.69 -12.79
CA LEU A 21 -10.40 1.47 -11.93
C LEU A 21 -11.07 0.11 -12.20
N LEU A 22 -11.18 -0.29 -13.48
CA LEU A 22 -11.74 -1.60 -13.85
C LEU A 22 -10.84 -2.75 -13.40
N GLU A 23 -9.52 -2.59 -13.49
CA GLU A 23 -8.56 -3.59 -13.00
C GLU A 23 -8.69 -3.79 -11.48
N VAL A 24 -8.76 -2.71 -10.71
CA VAL A 24 -8.97 -2.77 -9.25
C VAL A 24 -10.30 -3.42 -8.92
N ALA A 25 -11.39 -3.04 -9.60
CA ALA A 25 -12.71 -3.64 -9.38
C ALA A 25 -12.71 -5.15 -9.68
N ALA A 26 -12.10 -5.56 -10.80
CA ALA A 26 -12.01 -6.96 -11.17
C ALA A 26 -11.19 -7.80 -10.16
N ILE A 27 -10.19 -7.20 -9.52
CA ILE A 27 -9.44 -7.87 -8.43
C ILE A 27 -10.35 -8.07 -7.21
N PHE A 28 -11.13 -7.07 -6.79
CA PHE A 28 -12.08 -7.25 -5.70
C PHE A 28 -13.13 -8.31 -6.01
N ASP A 29 -13.70 -8.30 -7.22
CA ASP A 29 -14.65 -9.32 -7.66
C ASP A 29 -14.05 -10.72 -7.58
N ARG A 30 -12.78 -10.89 -7.95
CA ARG A 30 -12.08 -12.18 -7.88
C ARG A 30 -11.83 -12.62 -6.45
N ILE A 31 -11.47 -11.72 -5.55
CA ILE A 31 -11.28 -12.01 -4.12
C ILE A 31 -12.62 -12.45 -3.52
N ASP A 32 -13.69 -11.68 -3.74
CA ASP A 32 -15.00 -11.93 -3.14
C ASP A 32 -15.66 -13.22 -3.69
N ARG A 33 -15.29 -13.64 -4.90
CA ARG A 33 -15.72 -14.93 -5.51
C ARG A 33 -14.79 -16.11 -5.16
N ALA A 34 -13.60 -15.87 -4.64
CA ALA A 34 -12.68 -16.94 -4.27
C ALA A 34 -13.28 -17.76 -3.11
N GLY A 35 -13.13 -19.09 -3.17
CA GLY A 35 -13.64 -19.99 -2.14
C GLY A 35 -15.14 -20.29 -2.19
N VAL A 36 -15.89 -19.71 -3.13
CA VAL A 36 -17.29 -20.10 -3.41
C VAL A 36 -17.31 -21.42 -4.19
N GLU A 37 -17.06 -22.52 -3.48
CA GLU A 37 -17.27 -23.87 -3.99
C GLU A 37 -18.78 -24.18 -4.00
N PRO A 38 -19.35 -24.80 -5.05
CA PRO A 38 -20.77 -25.18 -5.09
C PRO A 38 -21.20 -26.07 -3.91
N SER A 39 -20.23 -26.76 -3.29
CA SER A 39 -20.40 -27.68 -2.17
C SER A 39 -20.17 -27.05 -0.79
N ARG A 40 -19.56 -25.86 -0.69
CA ARG A 40 -19.38 -25.13 0.57
C ARG A 40 -20.29 -23.91 0.60
N ARG A 41 -21.13 -23.81 1.63
CA ARG A 41 -21.88 -22.58 1.92
C ARG A 41 -20.92 -21.55 2.51
N GLY A 42 -20.59 -20.52 1.73
CA GLY A 42 -19.83 -19.36 2.18
C GLY A 42 -18.56 -19.10 1.38
N CYS A 43 -18.17 -17.83 1.28
CA CYS A 43 -16.88 -17.40 0.75
C CYS A 43 -15.78 -17.79 1.74
N GLU A 44 -14.57 -18.05 1.26
CA GLU A 44 -13.42 -18.21 2.15
C GLU A 44 -13.13 -16.85 2.82
N GLU A 45 -13.23 -16.79 4.15
CA GLU A 45 -12.95 -15.57 4.88
C GLU A 45 -11.44 -15.34 4.96
N LEU A 46 -10.98 -14.17 4.50
CA LEU A 46 -9.59 -13.77 4.66
C LEU A 46 -9.28 -13.60 6.15
N THR A 47 -8.12 -14.07 6.58
CA THR A 47 -7.67 -13.96 7.98
C THR A 47 -6.25 -13.39 8.06
N GLY A 48 -5.85 -12.96 9.26
CA GLY A 48 -4.50 -12.46 9.52
C GLY A 48 -4.08 -11.30 8.61
N GLU A 49 -2.89 -11.41 8.01
CA GLU A 49 -2.33 -10.37 7.15
C GLU A 49 -3.16 -10.11 5.89
N ASP A 50 -3.84 -11.12 5.34
CA ASP A 50 -4.59 -10.96 4.10
C ASP A 50 -5.88 -10.18 4.31
N ALA A 51 -6.53 -10.34 5.47
CA ALA A 51 -7.64 -9.50 5.89
C ALA A 51 -7.20 -8.03 6.05
N MET A 52 -6.02 -7.80 6.64
CA MET A 52 -5.46 -6.45 6.78
C MET A 52 -5.14 -5.81 5.42
N ARG A 53 -4.52 -6.55 4.49
CA ARG A 53 -4.24 -6.08 3.12
C ARG A 53 -5.53 -5.74 2.37
N ARG A 54 -6.56 -6.57 2.50
CA ARG A 54 -7.89 -6.32 1.91
C ARG A 54 -8.54 -5.05 2.46
N GLU A 55 -8.39 -4.78 3.75
CA GLU A 55 -8.88 -3.53 4.34
C GLU A 55 -8.06 -2.32 3.88
N GLN A 56 -6.73 -2.42 3.78
CA GLN A 56 -5.89 -1.34 3.23
C GLN A 56 -6.31 -0.97 1.80
N LEU A 57 -6.59 -1.95 0.94
CA LEU A 57 -7.11 -1.69 -0.40
C LEU A 57 -8.47 -0.97 -0.37
N SER A 58 -9.35 -1.36 0.57
CA SER A 58 -10.65 -0.72 0.77
C SER A 58 -10.50 0.73 1.26
N GLN A 59 -9.55 1.00 2.15
CA GLN A 59 -9.21 2.35 2.61
C GLN A 59 -8.61 3.21 1.50
N ALA A 60 -7.75 2.66 0.64
CA ALA A 60 -7.21 3.39 -0.51
C ALA A 60 -8.32 3.87 -1.47
N VAL A 61 -9.36 3.06 -1.70
CA VAL A 61 -10.53 3.49 -2.50
C VAL A 61 -11.29 4.62 -1.80
N ARG A 62 -11.46 4.57 -0.47
CA ARG A 62 -12.10 5.66 0.28
C ARG A 62 -11.31 6.97 0.17
N ILE A 63 -9.98 6.91 0.21
CA ILE A 63 -9.11 8.07 -0.01
C ILE A 63 -9.33 8.68 -1.41
N LEU A 64 -9.52 7.86 -2.45
CA LEU A 64 -9.80 8.36 -3.79
C LEU A 64 -11.12 9.15 -3.89
N LEU A 65 -12.09 8.85 -3.01
CA LEU A 65 -13.40 9.51 -2.97
C LEU A 65 -13.44 10.77 -2.10
N ASP A 66 -12.44 11.00 -1.25
CA ASP A 66 -12.31 12.22 -0.45
C ASP A 66 -12.01 13.42 -1.37
N ASP A 67 -12.28 14.65 -0.93
CA ASP A 67 -12.03 15.89 -1.68
C ASP A 67 -10.62 16.48 -1.43
N SER A 68 -9.74 15.70 -0.80
CA SER A 68 -8.38 16.12 -0.45
C SER A 68 -7.50 16.37 -1.71
N ALA A 69 -6.66 17.39 -1.65
CA ALA A 69 -5.71 17.68 -2.74
C ALA A 69 -4.52 16.69 -2.79
N ASN A 70 -4.34 15.84 -1.76
CA ASN A 70 -3.16 15.00 -1.56
C ASN A 70 -3.47 13.49 -1.50
N ARG A 71 -4.50 13.02 -2.19
CA ARG A 71 -4.91 11.60 -2.26
C ARG A 71 -3.74 10.64 -2.53
N ALA A 72 -2.84 10.99 -3.45
CA ALA A 72 -1.68 10.16 -3.79
C ALA A 72 -0.70 10.01 -2.61
N GLU A 73 -0.46 11.09 -1.86
CA GLU A 73 0.37 11.08 -0.66
C GLU A 73 -0.28 10.23 0.44
N GLN A 74 -1.59 10.40 0.66
CA GLN A 74 -2.34 9.63 1.64
C GLN A 74 -2.32 8.12 1.32
N ILE A 75 -2.51 7.74 0.06
CA ILE A 75 -2.37 6.34 -0.38
C ILE A 75 -0.94 5.83 -0.17
N GLN A 76 0.07 6.63 -0.51
CA GLN A 76 1.47 6.26 -0.28
C GLN A 76 1.75 6.01 1.21
N GLN A 77 1.26 6.88 2.09
CA GLN A 77 1.43 6.74 3.53
C GLN A 77 0.70 5.50 4.07
N LEU A 78 -0.51 5.21 3.58
CA LEU A 78 -1.28 4.01 3.95
C LEU A 78 -0.53 2.70 3.71
N PHE A 79 0.28 2.63 2.64
CA PHE A 79 1.09 1.46 2.32
C PHE A 79 2.54 1.55 2.82
N SER A 80 2.93 2.65 3.45
CA SER A 80 4.27 2.81 4.00
C SER A 80 4.39 2.11 5.35
N ARG A 81 5.58 1.58 5.64
CA ARG A 81 5.92 1.13 7.00
C ARG A 81 6.25 2.34 7.85
N GLU A 82 5.98 2.26 9.16
CA GLU A 82 6.51 3.25 10.09
C GLU A 82 8.03 3.28 10.02
N TYR A 83 8.58 4.49 10.12
CA TYR A 83 10.02 4.66 10.17
C TYR A 83 10.57 3.99 11.43
N ASN A 84 11.43 2.99 11.23
CA ASN A 84 12.17 2.36 12.32
C ASN A 84 13.60 2.92 12.33
N PRO A 85 14.04 3.65 13.37
CA PRO A 85 15.40 4.19 13.45
C PRO A 85 16.48 3.09 13.39
N ASP A 86 16.16 1.89 13.86
CA ASP A 86 17.03 0.72 13.87
C ASP A 86 16.87 -0.16 12.63
N TRP A 87 16.25 0.33 11.55
CA TRP A 87 16.01 -0.47 10.34
C TRP A 87 17.28 -1.13 9.82
N ARG A 88 18.43 -0.44 9.86
CA ARG A 88 19.71 -1.02 9.43
C ARG A 88 20.10 -2.25 10.24
N ALA A 89 19.87 -2.24 11.55
CA ALA A 89 20.11 -3.41 12.40
C ALA A 89 19.07 -4.51 12.10
N ALA A 90 17.79 -4.14 11.98
CA ALA A 90 16.71 -5.07 11.69
C ALA A 90 16.86 -5.80 10.34
N PHE A 91 17.54 -5.17 9.36
CA PHE A 91 17.83 -5.75 8.05
C PHE A 91 19.27 -6.29 7.91
N GLY A 92 20.07 -6.33 9.00
CA GLY A 92 21.45 -6.86 8.95
C GLY A 92 22.43 -6.01 8.14
N LEU A 93 22.15 -4.72 7.97
CA LEU A 93 22.91 -3.74 7.19
C LEU A 93 23.85 -2.89 8.06
N MET A 94 24.12 -3.32 9.30
CA MET A 94 25.11 -2.67 10.17
C MET A 94 26.52 -2.96 9.63
N PRO A 95 27.33 -1.93 9.33
CA PRO A 95 28.71 -2.14 8.91
C PRO A 95 29.51 -2.83 10.02
N GLU A 96 30.30 -3.86 9.69
CA GLU A 96 31.07 -4.67 10.66
C GLU A 96 31.96 -3.83 11.59
N HIS A 97 32.45 -2.68 11.12
CA HIS A 97 33.31 -1.76 11.89
C HIS A 97 32.59 -1.00 13.02
N ALA A 98 31.26 -0.92 13.02
CA ALA A 98 30.49 -0.28 14.10
C ALA A 98 30.35 -1.18 15.34
N SER A 99 30.50 -2.51 15.18
CA SER A 99 30.36 -3.48 16.27
C SER A 99 31.58 -3.51 17.21
N THR A 100 32.78 -3.23 16.68
CA THR A 100 34.02 -3.23 17.47
C THR A 100 34.16 -2.00 18.38
N ALA A 101 33.52 -0.87 18.05
CA ALA A 101 33.62 0.36 18.84
C ALA A 101 32.86 0.30 20.17
N GLN A 102 31.76 -0.45 20.24
CA GLN A 102 31.00 -0.62 21.50
C GLN A 102 31.68 -1.57 22.50
N SER A 103 32.48 -2.53 22.01
CA SER A 103 33.22 -3.46 22.87
C SER A 103 34.38 -2.78 23.61
N ARG A 104 34.97 -1.72 23.04
CA ARG A 104 36.11 -0.99 23.64
C ARG A 104 35.73 0.00 24.73
N SER A 105 34.47 0.39 24.85
CA SER A 105 34.00 1.38 25.83
C SER A 105 33.51 0.75 27.15
N GLN A 106 33.57 -0.58 27.29
CA GLN A 106 33.24 -1.29 28.55
C GLN A 106 34.49 -1.82 29.30
N GLU A 107 35.70 -1.60 28.78
CA GLU A 107 36.96 -2.04 29.38
C GLU A 107 37.83 -0.88 29.92
N SER A 108 37.25 0.24 30.35
CA SER A 108 37.99 1.35 30.98
C SER A 108 37.32 1.88 32.24
#